data_AF-A0A650A6S0-F1
#
_entry.id   AF-A0A650A6S0-F1
#
_cell.length_a   1.000
_cell.length_b   1.000
_cell.length_c   1.000
_cell.angle_alpha   90.00
_cell.angle_beta   90.00
_cell.angle_gamma   90.00
#
_symmetry.space_group_name_H-M   'P 1'
#
loop_
_entity.id
_entity.type
_entity.pdbx_description
1 polymer ?
#
loop_
_entity_poly.entity_id
_entity_poly.type
_entity_poly.pdbx_seq_one_letter_code
_entity_poly.pdbx_strand_id
1 'polypeptide(L)'
;MASTDRSARTGPEPTPAFDRPLDWAIGAVLGVFGLLVALGGAALRAAIERPDIATLLRDSEFRSDVLTEAEAIDTLVALGEWGGLGLVVAGVSIALLGIAVVVAHGRARRDGRPTPRWILGVVGAIVNTVLSFVPLSPILGGAAASYLSTDRDSGVATGIFAGLFTIVPALLVVVFVGVGLFTGLPGPSAAAAVAVVVVAGLFGIAYVVGLSALGGYIGRRSNA
;
A
#
# COMPACT_ATOMS: atom_id res chain seq x y z
N MET A 1 36.33 -22.12 46.37
CA MET A 1 34.88 -22.45 46.33
C MET A 1 34.13 -21.14 46.13
N ALA A 2 33.97 -20.73 44.87
CA ALA A 2 33.27 -19.50 44.50
C ALA A 2 32.19 -19.87 43.50
N SER A 3 30.97 -19.98 43.99
CA SER A 3 29.76 -20.15 43.18
C SER A 3 29.52 -18.87 42.40
N THR A 4 30.02 -18.82 41.16
CA THR A 4 29.55 -17.85 40.18
C THR A 4 28.21 -18.35 39.67
N ASP A 5 27.17 -18.04 40.44
CA ASP A 5 25.80 -18.09 39.98
C ASP A 5 25.66 -17.04 38.87
N ARG A 6 25.96 -17.46 37.64
CA ARG A 6 25.59 -16.76 36.42
C ARG A 6 24.08 -16.89 36.35
N SER A 7 23.40 -15.99 37.06
CA SER A 7 21.99 -15.70 36.83
C SER A 7 21.86 -15.41 35.34
N ALA A 8 21.45 -16.45 34.61
CA ALA A 8 20.98 -16.35 33.26
C ALA A 8 19.91 -15.26 33.32
N ARG A 9 20.19 -14.11 32.71
CA ARG A 9 19.15 -13.15 32.39
C ARG A 9 18.22 -13.90 31.44
N THR A 10 17.24 -14.59 32.00
CA THR A 10 16.05 -15.06 31.31
C THR A 10 15.24 -13.82 31.00
N GLY A 11 15.74 -13.00 30.05
CA GLY A 11 14.84 -12.16 29.29
C GLY A 11 13.78 -13.08 28.68
N PRO A 12 12.51 -12.65 28.60
CA PRO A 12 11.48 -13.44 27.95
C PRO A 12 12.02 -13.88 26.58
N GLU A 13 11.94 -15.19 26.29
CA GLU A 13 12.34 -15.69 24.98
C GLU A 13 11.58 -14.88 23.92
N PRO A 14 12.23 -14.52 22.79
CA PRO A 14 11.60 -13.73 21.76
C PRO A 14 10.43 -14.49 21.16
N THR A 15 9.24 -14.28 21.73
CA THR A 15 8.01 -14.90 21.28
C THR A 15 7.58 -14.22 19.97
N PRO A 16 7.18 -14.99 18.94
CA PRO A 16 6.55 -14.44 17.75
C PRO A 16 5.36 -13.56 18.14
N ALA A 17 5.18 -12.43 17.47
CA ALA A 17 4.10 -11.49 17.79
C ALA A 17 2.70 -12.10 17.55
N PHE A 18 2.60 -13.13 16.68
CA PHE A 18 1.34 -13.79 16.36
C PHE A 18 1.51 -15.24 15.88
N ASP A 19 0.41 -16.01 16.00
CA ASP A 19 0.35 -17.44 15.72
C ASP A 19 0.29 -17.79 14.22
N ARG A 20 0.59 -19.05 13.90
CA ARG A 20 0.54 -19.61 12.54
C ARG A 20 -0.77 -19.37 11.77
N PRO A 21 -1.98 -19.52 12.35
CA PRO A 21 -3.21 -19.19 11.63
C PRO A 21 -3.30 -17.71 11.23
N LEU A 22 -2.78 -16.78 12.03
CA LEU A 22 -2.86 -15.36 11.69
C LEU A 22 -2.01 -15.01 10.47
N ASP A 23 -0.86 -15.65 10.29
CA ASP A 23 -0.04 -15.44 9.08
C ASP A 23 -0.77 -15.84 7.81
N TRP A 24 -1.45 -16.99 7.85
CA TRP A 24 -2.26 -17.47 6.74
C TRP A 24 -3.46 -16.56 6.51
N ALA A 25 -4.08 -16.04 7.57
CA ALA A 25 -5.15 -15.06 7.44
C ALA A 25 -4.65 -13.77 6.77
N ILE A 26 -3.52 -13.21 7.21
CA ILE A 26 -2.90 -12.01 6.61
C ILE A 26 -2.54 -12.28 5.15
N GLY A 27 -1.88 -13.40 4.88
CA GLY A 27 -1.51 -13.81 3.52
C GLY A 27 -2.71 -14.01 2.61
N ALA A 28 -3.79 -14.61 3.11
CA ALA A 28 -5.03 -14.82 2.37
C ALA A 28 -5.75 -13.49 2.10
N VAL A 29 -5.86 -12.60 3.08
CA VAL A 29 -6.47 -11.27 2.92
C VAL A 29 -5.72 -10.48 1.86
N LEU A 30 -4.39 -10.40 1.94
CA LEU A 30 -3.57 -9.71 0.94
C LEU A 30 -3.63 -10.39 -0.42
N GLY A 31 -3.58 -11.72 -0.47
CA GLY A 31 -3.69 -12.50 -1.71
C GLY A 31 -5.01 -12.27 -2.43
N VAL A 32 -6.13 -12.38 -1.72
CA VAL A 32 -7.48 -12.15 -2.27
C VAL A 32 -7.65 -10.70 -2.68
N PHE A 33 -7.30 -9.74 -1.82
CA PHE A 33 -7.41 -8.33 -2.14
C PHE A 33 -6.55 -7.95 -3.35
N GLY A 34 -5.29 -8.39 -3.38
CA GLY A 34 -4.39 -8.17 -4.50
C GLY A 34 -4.90 -8.79 -5.80
N LEU A 35 -5.46 -10.00 -5.74
CA LEU A 35 -6.07 -10.66 -6.90
C LEU A 35 -7.29 -9.89 -7.40
N LEU A 36 -8.17 -9.42 -6.51
CA LEU A 36 -9.34 -8.62 -6.89
C LEU A 36 -8.93 -7.31 -7.57
N VAL A 37 -7.92 -6.61 -7.03
CA VAL A 37 -7.37 -5.39 -7.64
C VAL A 37 -6.79 -5.69 -9.02
N ALA A 38 -6.03 -6.79 -9.17
CA ALA A 38 -5.44 -7.17 -10.44
C ALA A 38 -6.51 -7.56 -11.48
N LEU A 39 -7.52 -8.33 -11.07
CA LEU A 39 -8.65 -8.69 -11.93
C LEU A 39 -9.45 -7.46 -12.34
N GLY A 40 -9.67 -6.50 -11.42
CA GLY A 40 -10.31 -5.23 -11.74
C GLY A 40 -9.53 -4.43 -12.78
N GLY A 41 -8.21 -4.34 -12.63
CA GLY A 41 -7.33 -3.70 -13.63
C GLY A 41 -7.36 -4.38 -15.00
N ALA A 42 -7.33 -5.71 -15.02
CA ALA A 42 -7.43 -6.49 -16.26
C ALA A 42 -8.81 -6.33 -16.94
N ALA A 43 -9.89 -6.35 -16.15
CA ALA A 43 -11.24 -6.12 -16.65
C ALA A 43 -11.41 -4.71 -17.22
N LEU A 44 -10.83 -3.69 -16.58
CA LEU A 44 -10.83 -2.31 -17.09
C LEU A 44 -10.17 -2.23 -18.47
N ARG A 45 -9.01 -2.87 -18.66
CA ARG A 45 -8.33 -2.92 -19.95
C ARG A 45 -9.15 -3.64 -21.02
N ALA A 46 -9.72 -4.79 -20.67
CA ALA A 46 -10.57 -5.54 -21.58
C ALA A 46 -11.85 -4.78 -21.96
N ALA A 47 -12.35 -3.89 -21.10
CA ALA A 47 -13.53 -3.07 -21.39
C ALA A 47 -13.24 -1.97 -22.43
N ILE A 48 -12.03 -1.41 -22.44
CA ILE A 48 -11.60 -0.36 -23.39
C ILE A 48 -11.40 -0.95 -24.79
N GLU A 49 -10.91 -2.18 -24.87
CA GLU A 49 -10.70 -2.90 -26.14
C GLU A 49 -12.03 -3.31 -26.82
N ARG A 50 -13.18 -3.28 -26.12
CA ARG A 50 -14.46 -3.69 -26.74
C ARG A 50 -14.96 -2.62 -27.72
N PRO A 51 -15.23 -2.98 -28.99
CA PRO A 51 -15.69 -2.05 -30.03
C PRO A 51 -17.08 -1.41 -29.80
N ASP A 52 -17.71 -1.61 -28.63
CA ASP A 52 -19.06 -1.12 -28.28
C ASP A 52 -19.09 0.37 -27.86
N ILE A 53 -17.94 1.06 -27.83
CA ILE A 53 -17.83 2.48 -27.44
C ILE A 53 -18.45 3.42 -28.50
N ALA A 54 -18.57 2.98 -29.76
CA ALA A 54 -19.15 3.76 -30.86
C ALA A 54 -20.65 4.08 -30.67
N THR A 55 -21.35 3.32 -29.82
CA THR A 55 -22.77 3.56 -29.45
C THR A 55 -22.94 4.52 -28.28
N LEU A 56 -21.95 4.67 -27.41
CA LEU A 56 -22.00 5.55 -26.24
C LEU A 56 -21.51 6.98 -26.54
N LEU A 57 -20.63 7.15 -27.54
CA LEU A 57 -20.12 8.45 -27.97
C LEU A 57 -21.06 9.24 -28.90
N ARG A 58 -22.10 8.59 -29.48
CA ARG A 58 -23.06 9.25 -30.38
C ARG A 58 -24.00 10.25 -29.69
N ASP A 59 -24.07 10.23 -28.36
CA ASP A 59 -24.99 11.07 -27.57
C ASP A 59 -24.29 12.16 -26.74
N SER A 60 -22.95 12.16 -26.64
CA SER A 60 -22.22 13.17 -25.87
C SER A 60 -21.72 14.27 -26.79
N GLU A 61 -22.50 15.35 -26.93
CA GLU A 61 -22.06 16.62 -27.53
C GLU A 61 -20.91 17.20 -26.67
N PHE A 62 -19.68 16.74 -26.88
CA PHE A 62 -18.50 17.20 -26.17
C PHE A 62 -18.15 18.61 -26.65
N ARG A 63 -18.34 19.62 -25.79
CA ARG A 63 -17.96 21.01 -26.06
C ARG A 63 -17.06 21.48 -24.93
N SER A 64 -15.75 21.40 -25.16
CA SER A 64 -14.74 21.85 -24.19
C SER A 64 -13.81 22.86 -24.87
N ASP A 65 -13.49 23.95 -24.16
CA ASP A 65 -12.59 25.01 -24.66
C ASP A 65 -11.10 24.65 -24.51
N VAL A 66 -10.80 23.49 -23.89
CA VAL A 66 -9.44 23.10 -23.47
C VAL A 66 -8.91 21.91 -24.25
N LEU A 67 -9.75 20.90 -24.51
CA LEU A 67 -9.40 19.68 -25.26
C LEU A 67 -10.36 19.50 -26.43
N THR A 68 -9.80 19.18 -27.58
CA THR A 68 -10.57 18.66 -28.71
C THR A 68 -11.13 17.28 -28.36
N GLU A 69 -12.20 16.86 -29.06
CA GLU A 69 -12.81 15.54 -28.88
C GLU A 69 -11.78 14.41 -29.07
N ALA A 70 -10.89 14.54 -30.06
CA ALA A 70 -9.82 13.59 -30.32
C ALA A 70 -8.84 13.49 -29.15
N GLU A 71 -8.37 14.62 -28.61
CA GLU A 71 -7.45 14.64 -27.47
C GLU A 71 -8.10 14.08 -26.18
N ALA A 72 -9.40 14.30 -26.00
CA ALA A 72 -10.15 13.73 -24.87
C ALA A 72 -10.24 12.19 -24.99
N ILE A 73 -10.48 11.67 -26.19
CA ILE A 73 -10.50 10.22 -26.45
C ILE A 73 -9.11 9.63 -26.21
N ASP A 74 -8.05 10.23 -26.76
CA ASP A 74 -6.68 9.77 -26.59
C ASP A 74 -6.27 9.75 -25.10
N THR A 75 -6.67 10.78 -24.35
CA THR A 75 -6.46 10.85 -22.90
C THR A 75 -7.19 9.74 -22.16
N LEU A 76 -8.47 9.49 -22.47
CA LEU A 76 -9.27 8.46 -21.82
C LEU A 76 -8.74 7.05 -22.13
N VAL A 77 -8.35 6.79 -23.37
CA VAL A 77 -7.74 5.51 -23.78
C VAL A 77 -6.42 5.31 -23.06
N ALA A 78 -5.52 6.30 -23.07
CA ALA A 78 -4.24 6.22 -22.39
C ALA A 78 -4.41 6.03 -20.87
N LEU A 79 -5.31 6.78 -20.22
CA LEU A 79 -5.63 6.61 -18.80
C LEU A 79 -6.18 5.23 -18.48
N GLY A 80 -7.04 4.70 -19.36
CA GLY A 80 -7.62 3.39 -19.19
C GLY A 80 -6.62 2.25 -19.35
N GLU A 81 -5.74 2.33 -20.35
CA GLU A 81 -4.67 1.35 -20.57
C GLU A 81 -3.66 1.37 -19.43
N TRP A 82 -3.07 2.54 -19.15
CA TRP A 82 -2.05 2.70 -18.12
C TRP A 82 -2.63 2.52 -16.73
N GLY A 83 -3.80 3.08 -16.44
CA GLY A 83 -4.49 2.90 -15.16
C GLY A 83 -4.85 1.45 -14.90
N GLY A 84 -5.37 0.73 -15.90
CA GLY A 84 -5.63 -0.70 -15.80
C GLY A 84 -4.36 -1.53 -15.58
N LEU A 85 -3.26 -1.20 -16.28
CA LEU A 85 -1.96 -1.85 -16.06
C LEU A 85 -1.42 -1.57 -14.65
N GLY A 86 -1.53 -0.34 -14.16
CA GLY A 86 -1.12 0.06 -12.82
C GLY A 86 -1.85 -0.73 -11.73
N LEU A 87 -3.16 -0.94 -11.90
CA LEU A 87 -3.97 -1.79 -11.01
C LEU A 87 -3.51 -3.24 -11.04
N VAL A 88 -3.22 -3.81 -12.22
CA VAL A 88 -2.66 -5.17 -12.34
C VAL A 88 -1.35 -5.30 -11.58
N VAL A 89 -0.42 -4.37 -11.81
CA VAL A 89 0.91 -4.38 -11.17
C VAL A 89 0.78 -4.21 -9.65
N ALA A 90 -0.05 -3.28 -9.18
CA ALA A 90 -0.29 -3.08 -7.76
C ALA A 90 -0.92 -4.32 -7.11
N GLY A 91 -1.95 -4.90 -7.73
CA GLY A 91 -2.62 -6.10 -7.25
C GLY A 91 -1.69 -7.32 -7.14
N VAL A 92 -0.89 -7.57 -8.18
CA VAL A 92 0.13 -8.63 -8.16
C VAL A 92 1.16 -8.38 -7.06
N SER A 93 1.62 -7.13 -6.90
CA SER A 93 2.58 -6.77 -5.86
C SER A 93 2.02 -7.02 -4.45
N ILE A 94 0.75 -6.70 -4.20
CA ILE A 94 0.07 -6.98 -2.93
C ILE A 94 -0.04 -8.49 -2.70
N ALA A 95 -0.40 -9.29 -3.72
CA ALA A 95 -0.49 -10.74 -3.58
C ALA A 95 0.89 -11.36 -3.27
N LEU A 96 1.95 -10.91 -3.94
CA LEU A 96 3.33 -11.32 -3.65
C LEU A 96 3.77 -10.92 -2.24
N LEU A 97 3.36 -9.74 -1.75
CA LEU A 97 3.60 -9.31 -0.37
C LEU A 97 2.93 -10.26 0.64
N GLY A 98 1.69 -10.70 0.36
CA GLY A 98 1.00 -11.70 1.18
C GLY A 98 1.77 -13.02 1.26
N ILE A 99 2.28 -13.51 0.13
CA ILE A 99 3.14 -14.71 0.09
C ILE A 99 4.42 -14.47 0.89
N ALA A 100 5.05 -13.30 0.73
CA ALA A 100 6.29 -12.94 1.41
C ALA A 100 6.10 -12.92 2.94
N VAL A 101 4.97 -12.43 3.46
CA VAL A 101 4.64 -12.45 4.89
C VAL A 101 4.60 -13.90 5.41
N VAL A 102 3.84 -14.78 4.74
CA VAL A 102 3.69 -16.18 5.16
C VAL A 102 5.04 -16.91 5.16
N VAL A 103 5.84 -16.72 4.10
CA VAL A 103 7.15 -17.37 3.97
C VAL A 103 8.16 -16.82 4.97
N ALA A 104 8.26 -15.49 5.11
CA ALA A 104 9.26 -14.85 5.95
C ALA A 104 8.96 -15.04 7.44
N HIS A 105 7.70 -14.92 7.87
CA HIS A 105 7.35 -15.18 9.27
C HIS A 105 7.44 -16.68 9.59
N GLY A 106 7.07 -17.54 8.63
CA GLY A 106 7.29 -18.99 8.73
C GLY A 106 8.77 -19.35 8.92
N ARG A 107 9.68 -18.69 8.20
CA ARG A 107 11.14 -18.86 8.38
C ARG A 107 11.61 -18.32 9.73
N ALA A 108 11.21 -17.10 10.10
CA ALA A 108 11.59 -16.49 11.37
C ALA A 108 11.23 -17.40 12.57
N ARG A 109 10.05 -18.02 12.56
CA ARG A 109 9.65 -18.98 13.61
C ARG A 109 10.49 -20.25 13.64
N ARG A 110 10.84 -20.81 12.49
CA ARG A 110 11.73 -21.99 12.44
C ARG A 110 13.11 -21.69 13.00
N ASP A 111 13.58 -20.45 12.79
CA ASP A 111 14.89 -19.98 13.24
C ASP A 111 14.88 -19.45 14.69
N GLY A 112 13.74 -19.45 15.39
CA GLY A 112 13.60 -18.87 16.73
C GLY A 112 13.83 -17.34 16.78
N ARG A 113 13.61 -16.64 15.67
CA ARG A 113 13.83 -15.19 15.54
C ARG A 113 12.57 -14.39 15.83
N PRO A 114 12.71 -13.16 16.38
CA PRO A 114 11.58 -12.27 16.59
C PRO A 114 10.92 -11.86 15.25
N THR A 115 9.66 -11.46 15.32
CA THR A 115 8.90 -11.01 14.15
C THR A 115 9.57 -9.79 13.49
N PRO A 116 9.88 -9.85 12.18
CA PRO A 116 10.48 -8.73 11.48
C PRO A 116 9.60 -7.47 11.51
N ARG A 117 10.21 -6.30 11.73
CA ARG A 117 9.50 -5.01 11.83
C ARG A 117 8.64 -4.67 10.62
N TRP A 118 9.08 -5.07 9.42
CA TRP A 118 8.30 -4.83 8.20
C TRP A 118 6.99 -5.62 8.18
N ILE A 119 6.93 -6.82 8.79
CA ILE A 119 5.70 -7.61 8.92
C ILE A 119 4.72 -6.93 9.89
N LEU A 120 5.23 -6.37 11.00
CA LEU A 120 4.42 -5.52 11.88
C LEU A 120 3.87 -4.30 11.15
N GLY A 121 4.70 -3.70 10.29
CA GLY A 121 4.27 -2.64 9.37
C GLY A 121 3.13 -3.07 8.46
N VAL A 122 3.21 -4.26 7.85
CA VAL A 122 2.12 -4.80 7.01
C VAL A 122 0.81 -4.93 7.80
N VAL A 123 0.86 -5.38 9.06
CA VAL A 123 -0.33 -5.42 9.92
C VAL A 123 -0.89 -4.02 10.15
N GLY A 124 -0.04 -3.03 10.45
CA GLY A 124 -0.45 -1.63 10.55
C GLY A 124 -1.05 -1.09 9.27
N ALA A 125 -0.51 -1.48 8.12
CA ALA A 125 -1.04 -1.09 6.82
C ALA A 125 -2.44 -1.67 6.58
N ILE A 126 -2.68 -2.93 6.97
CA ILE A 126 -4.02 -3.53 6.91
C ILE A 126 -5.00 -2.75 7.78
N VAL A 127 -4.62 -2.41 9.01
CA VAL A 127 -5.45 -1.58 9.90
C VAL A 127 -5.75 -0.23 9.25
N ASN A 128 -4.74 0.43 8.67
CA ASN A 128 -4.90 1.71 7.99
C ASN A 128 -5.87 1.60 6.80
N THR A 129 -5.73 0.55 5.97
CA THR A 129 -6.60 0.28 4.82
C THR A 129 -8.03 0.00 5.25
N VAL A 130 -8.25 -0.80 6.31
CA VAL A 130 -9.61 -1.08 6.81
C VAL A 130 -10.26 0.17 7.39
N LEU A 131 -9.49 1.02 8.07
CA LEU A 131 -9.97 2.26 8.67
C LEU A 131 -9.87 3.47 7.74
N SER A 132 -9.59 3.29 6.45
CA SER A 132 -9.28 4.40 5.53
C SER A 132 -10.41 5.44 5.40
N PHE A 133 -11.64 5.08 5.80
CA PHE A 133 -12.78 5.99 5.90
C PHE A 133 -12.66 7.02 7.05
N VAL A 134 -11.69 6.86 7.95
CA VAL A 134 -11.39 7.77 9.06
C VAL A 134 -10.21 8.67 8.67
N PRO A 135 -10.35 10.02 8.73
CA PRO A 135 -9.35 10.99 8.26
C PRO A 135 -8.08 11.09 9.12
N LEU A 136 -7.80 10.12 9.99
CA LEU A 136 -6.56 9.97 10.76
C LEU A 136 -6.19 8.49 10.98
N SER A 137 -6.73 7.61 10.15
CA SER A 137 -6.43 6.17 10.16
C SER A 137 -4.94 5.82 10.09
N PRO A 138 -4.04 6.60 9.45
CA PRO A 138 -2.62 6.25 9.45
C PRO A 138 -2.01 6.28 10.85
N ILE A 139 -2.50 7.15 11.75
CA ILE A 139 -2.09 7.17 13.17
C ILE A 139 -2.48 5.84 13.83
N LEU A 140 -3.69 5.35 13.58
CA LEU A 140 -4.19 4.11 14.16
C LEU A 140 -3.42 2.89 13.63
N GLY A 141 -3.14 2.86 12.33
CA GLY A 141 -2.31 1.81 11.72
C GLY A 141 -0.88 1.78 12.27
N GLY A 142 -0.25 2.95 12.41
CA GLY A 142 1.07 3.08 13.01
C GLY A 142 1.11 2.68 14.49
N ALA A 143 0.10 3.09 15.25
CA ALA A 143 -0.05 2.72 16.65
C ALA A 143 -0.24 1.21 16.82
N ALA A 144 -1.11 0.59 16.01
CA ALA A 144 -1.32 -0.85 16.00
C ALA A 144 -0.02 -1.60 15.68
N ALA A 145 0.71 -1.20 14.63
CA ALA A 145 1.98 -1.82 14.28
C ALA A 145 3.02 -1.74 15.42
N SER A 146 3.12 -0.59 16.09
CA SER A 146 4.03 -0.42 17.22
C SER A 146 3.59 -1.16 18.47
N TYR A 147 2.29 -1.33 18.71
CA TYR A 147 1.77 -2.05 19.88
C TYR A 147 2.19 -3.52 19.87
N LEU A 148 2.29 -4.12 18.68
CA LEU A 148 2.74 -5.50 18.50
C LEU A 148 4.27 -5.66 18.49
N SER A 149 5.03 -4.56 18.53
CA SER A 149 6.50 -4.62 18.58
C SER A 149 7.00 -4.91 19.99
N THR A 150 7.82 -5.95 20.13
CA THR A 150 8.51 -6.28 21.39
C THR A 150 9.73 -5.39 21.66
N ASP A 151 10.23 -4.70 20.63
CA ASP A 151 11.43 -3.87 20.70
C ASP A 151 11.08 -2.40 21.00
N ARG A 152 11.50 -1.93 22.20
CA ARG A 152 11.14 -0.64 22.81
C ARG A 152 11.65 0.58 22.02
N ASP A 153 12.75 0.45 21.28
CA ASP A 153 13.36 1.58 20.58
C ASP A 153 12.80 1.81 19.15
N SER A 154 11.89 0.95 18.69
CA SER A 154 11.56 0.86 17.26
C SER A 154 10.20 1.43 16.83
N GLY A 155 9.38 1.96 17.74
CA GLY A 155 7.97 2.32 17.44
C GLY A 155 7.78 3.27 16.25
N VAL A 156 8.62 4.30 16.11
CA VAL A 156 8.59 5.22 14.95
C VAL A 156 8.91 4.49 13.66
N ALA A 157 9.93 3.62 13.67
CA ALA A 157 10.35 2.87 12.49
C ALA A 157 9.25 1.92 12.02
N THR A 158 8.60 1.23 12.95
CA THR A 158 7.47 0.33 12.68
C THR A 158 6.26 1.10 12.15
N GLY A 159 6.00 2.30 12.67
CA GLY A 159 5.01 3.24 12.13
C GLY A 159 5.33 3.69 10.70
N ILE A 160 6.58 4.01 10.38
CA ILE A 160 7.01 4.33 9.01
C ILE A 160 6.76 3.16 8.08
N PHE A 161 7.12 1.93 8.47
CA PHE A 161 6.82 0.74 7.67
C PHE A 161 5.32 0.58 7.43
N ALA A 162 4.47 0.82 8.45
CA ALA A 162 3.02 0.77 8.28
C ALA A 162 2.54 1.77 7.22
N GLY A 163 2.98 3.03 7.31
CA GLY A 163 2.61 4.04 6.33
C GLY A 163 3.11 3.72 4.91
N LEU A 164 4.36 3.23 4.79
CA LEU A 164 4.92 2.82 3.50
C LEU A 164 4.13 1.69 2.86
N PHE A 165 3.82 0.64 3.62
CA PHE A 165 3.04 -0.48 3.08
C PHE A 165 1.59 -0.11 2.75
N THR A 166 1.01 0.90 3.41
CA THR A 166 -0.27 1.46 2.97
C THR A 166 -0.16 2.17 1.62
N ILE A 167 0.83 3.05 1.47
CA ILE A 167 0.84 3.98 0.33
C ILE A 167 1.50 3.42 -0.93
N VAL A 168 2.43 2.46 -0.82
CA VAL A 168 3.17 1.92 -1.97
C VAL A 168 2.25 1.40 -3.08
N PRO A 169 1.21 0.57 -2.82
CA PRO A 169 0.31 0.12 -3.89
C PRO A 169 -0.42 1.27 -4.58
N ALA A 170 -0.85 2.29 -3.83
CA ALA A 170 -1.48 3.48 -4.38
C ALA A 170 -0.50 4.28 -5.24
N LEU A 171 0.76 4.44 -4.80
CA LEU A 171 1.79 5.13 -5.57
C LEU A 171 2.12 4.43 -6.87
N LEU A 172 2.12 3.08 -6.89
CA LEU A 172 2.26 2.33 -8.13
C LEU A 172 1.18 2.78 -9.11
N VAL A 173 -0.10 2.70 -8.73
CA VAL A 173 -1.21 3.13 -9.60
C VAL A 173 -1.05 4.59 -10.03
N VAL A 174 -0.70 5.50 -9.12
CA VAL A 174 -0.48 6.92 -9.40
C VAL A 174 0.63 7.16 -10.42
N VAL A 175 1.74 6.41 -10.36
CA VAL A 175 2.82 6.49 -11.35
C VAL A 175 2.30 6.08 -12.73
N PHE A 176 1.59 4.96 -12.83
CA PHE A 176 1.02 4.50 -14.09
C PHE A 176 0.00 5.51 -14.64
N VAL A 177 -0.89 6.05 -13.81
CA VAL A 177 -1.82 7.13 -14.19
C VAL A 177 -1.06 8.36 -14.69
N GLY A 178 0.04 8.74 -14.04
CA GLY A 178 0.91 9.81 -14.49
C GLY A 178 1.49 9.57 -15.89
N VAL A 179 1.89 8.34 -16.21
CA VAL A 179 2.32 7.95 -17.57
C VAL A 179 1.16 8.04 -18.57
N GLY A 180 -0.05 7.60 -18.18
CA GLY A 180 -1.25 7.74 -19.00
C GLY A 180 -1.58 9.20 -19.32
N LEU A 181 -1.52 10.08 -18.33
CA LEU A 181 -1.70 11.52 -18.52
C LEU A 181 -0.61 12.13 -19.40
N PHE A 182 0.64 11.72 -19.20
CA PHE A 182 1.77 12.22 -19.99
C PHE A 182 1.67 11.84 -21.47
N THR A 183 1.19 10.64 -21.75
CA THR A 183 1.09 10.10 -23.12
C THR A 183 -0.21 10.47 -23.82
N GLY A 184 -1.30 10.71 -23.08
CA GLY A 184 -2.61 11.03 -23.63
C GLY A 184 -2.92 12.52 -23.79
N LEU A 185 -2.28 13.40 -23.00
CA LEU A 185 -2.52 14.84 -23.07
C LEU A 185 -1.54 15.59 -23.99
N PRO A 186 -1.95 16.74 -24.55
CA PRO A 186 -1.04 17.67 -25.24
C PRO A 186 0.09 18.19 -24.33
N GLY A 187 1.27 18.49 -24.90
CA GLY A 187 2.50 18.78 -24.14
C GLY A 187 2.35 19.73 -22.92
N PRO A 188 1.76 20.93 -23.06
CA PRO A 188 1.59 21.85 -21.92
C PRO A 188 0.64 21.32 -20.83
N SER A 189 -0.47 20.69 -21.21
CA SER A 189 -1.45 20.13 -20.26
C SER A 189 -0.95 18.85 -19.62
N ALA A 190 -0.23 18.00 -20.36
CA ALA A 190 0.47 16.83 -19.86
C ALA A 190 1.46 17.18 -18.74
N ALA A 191 2.31 18.19 -18.96
CA ALA A 191 3.29 18.62 -17.96
C ALA A 191 2.62 19.13 -16.68
N ALA A 192 1.56 19.94 -16.82
CA ALA A 192 0.79 20.42 -15.68
C ALA A 192 0.09 19.28 -14.91
N ALA A 193 -0.55 18.35 -15.63
CA ALA A 193 -1.22 17.19 -15.03
C ALA A 193 -0.24 16.29 -14.28
N VAL A 194 0.92 15.97 -14.87
CA VAL A 194 1.97 15.20 -14.21
C VAL A 194 2.50 15.92 -12.98
N ALA A 195 2.73 17.23 -13.05
CA ALA A 195 3.17 18.01 -11.89
C ALA A 195 2.17 17.95 -10.74
N VAL A 196 0.87 18.07 -11.02
CA VAL A 196 -0.20 17.91 -10.01
C VAL A 196 -0.17 16.52 -9.40
N VAL A 197 -0.03 15.47 -10.21
CA VAL A 197 0.05 14.08 -9.75
C VAL A 197 1.27 13.85 -8.85
N VAL A 198 2.43 14.37 -9.23
CA VAL A 198 3.66 14.28 -8.43
C VAL A 198 3.49 14.99 -7.09
N VAL A 199 2.97 16.22 -7.09
CA VAL A 199 2.73 16.98 -5.86
C VAL A 199 1.73 16.27 -4.96
N ALA A 200 0.63 15.77 -5.52
CA ALA A 200 -0.37 14.99 -4.78
C ALA A 200 0.23 13.70 -4.20
N GLY A 201 1.08 13.00 -4.95
CA GLY A 201 1.80 11.81 -4.51
C GLY A 201 2.76 12.11 -3.36
N LEU A 202 3.55 13.18 -3.45
CA LEU A 202 4.45 13.63 -2.39
C LEU A 202 3.70 14.04 -1.13
N PHE A 203 2.60 14.77 -1.28
CA PHE A 203 1.73 15.14 -0.17
C PHE A 203 1.12 13.88 0.49
N GLY A 204 0.63 12.94 -0.31
CA GLY A 204 0.12 11.65 0.17
C GLY A 204 1.17 10.88 0.97
N ILE A 205 2.41 10.80 0.48
CA ILE A 205 3.55 10.18 1.20
C ILE A 205 3.76 10.85 2.54
N ALA A 206 3.91 12.18 2.55
CA ALA A 206 4.14 12.94 3.77
C ALA A 206 3.01 12.74 4.78
N TYR A 207 1.76 12.78 4.31
CA TYR A 207 0.57 12.59 5.12
C TYR A 207 0.48 11.18 5.71
N VAL A 208 0.50 10.14 4.87
CA VAL A 208 0.31 8.76 5.33
C VAL A 208 1.51 8.27 6.15
N VAL A 209 2.73 8.43 5.63
CA VAL A 209 3.93 7.95 6.32
C VAL A 209 4.21 8.78 7.58
N GLY A 210 4.02 10.10 7.51
CA GLY A 210 4.21 10.99 8.67
C GLY A 210 3.22 10.70 9.79
N LEU A 211 1.93 10.55 9.46
CA LEU A 211 0.92 10.21 10.47
C LEU A 211 1.09 8.79 11.01
N SER A 212 1.51 7.81 10.22
CA SER A 212 1.83 6.48 10.73
C SER A 212 3.09 6.46 11.60
N ALA A 213 4.11 7.25 11.28
CA ALA A 213 5.26 7.45 12.16
C ALA A 213 4.85 8.05 13.51
N LEU A 214 3.96 9.06 13.49
CA LEU A 214 3.37 9.65 14.68
C LEU A 214 2.54 8.62 15.48
N GLY A 215 1.73 7.82 14.81
CA GLY A 215 1.00 6.71 15.40
C GLY A 215 1.91 5.72 16.12
N GLY A 216 2.99 5.31 15.47
CA GLY A 216 3.98 4.41 16.06
C GLY A 216 4.67 5.01 17.28
N TYR A 217 4.95 6.31 17.27
CA TYR A 217 5.47 7.03 18.43
C TYR A 217 4.50 7.03 19.62
N ILE A 218 3.21 7.29 19.37
CA ILE A 218 2.17 7.35 20.40
C ILE A 218 1.88 5.95 20.96
N GLY A 219 1.67 4.95 20.09
CA GLY A 219 1.36 3.57 20.49
C GLY A 219 2.44 2.95 21.38
N ARG A 220 3.70 3.32 21.17
CA ARG A 220 4.80 2.96 22.08
C ARG A 220 4.62 3.58 23.47
N ARG A 221 4.29 4.87 23.56
CA ARG A 221 4.18 5.57 24.85
C ARG A 221 3.04 5.07 25.72
N SER A 222 1.96 4.57 25.12
CA SER A 222 0.85 3.96 25.85
C SER A 222 1.14 2.55 26.37
N ASN A 223 2.23 1.92 25.92
CA ASN A 223 2.62 0.55 26.29
C ASN A 223 3.95 0.50 27.10
N ALA A 224 4.44 1.66 27.56
CA ALA A 224 5.64 1.81 28.38
C ALA A 224 5.27 2.10 29.83
#